data_AF-A0A1Q7X3A4-F1
#
_entry.id   AF-A0A1Q7X3A4-F1
#
_cell.length_a   1.000
_cell.length_b   1.000
_cell.length_c   1.000
_cell.angle_alpha   90.00
_cell.angle_beta   90.00
_cell.angle_gamma   90.00
#
_symmetry.space_group_name_H-M   'P 1'
#
loop_
_entity.id
_entity.type
_entity.pdbx_description
1 polymer ?
#
loop_
_entity_poly.entity_id
_entity_poly.type
_entity_poly.pdbx_seq_one_letter_code
_entity_poly.pdbx_strand_id
1 'polypeptide(L)'
;MEAHASEWLILCTGMLALFLGFTKRRQEAMAEQSMPAASSSGPAPGSPLTRPVLEHYSLPFLDQMVAMVTAAAIISYAIYAVNSPLIGSRMLATAPSVLYGIFRYLYLIYDRQDTRSTAAILTEDPGMIFAGITWIGAALLMLYAFD
;
A
#
# COMPACT_ATOMS: atom_id res chain seq x y z
N MET A 1 11.21 30.33 0.75
CA MET A 1 11.72 29.01 0.32
C MET A 1 10.61 28.39 -0.50
N GLU A 2 10.68 28.48 -1.83
CA GLU A 2 9.72 27.73 -2.66
C GLU A 2 10.12 26.26 -2.57
N ALA A 3 9.35 25.49 -1.80
CA ALA A 3 9.52 24.06 -1.72
C ALA A 3 9.05 23.45 -3.05
N HIS A 4 9.92 23.44 -4.06
CA HIS A 4 9.68 22.69 -5.28
C HIS A 4 9.57 21.22 -4.89
N ALA A 5 8.35 20.69 -4.96
CA ALA A 5 8.10 19.28 -4.72
C ALA A 5 8.95 18.47 -5.72
N SER A 6 9.82 17.60 -5.20
CA SER A 6 10.65 16.73 -6.03
C SER A 6 9.73 15.90 -6.94
N GLU A 7 9.97 15.94 -8.25
CA GLU A 7 9.19 15.20 -9.25
C GLU A 7 9.09 13.71 -8.90
N TRP A 8 10.17 13.15 -8.34
CA TRP A 8 10.24 11.76 -7.87
C TRP A 8 9.36 11.47 -6.67
N LEU A 9 9.18 12.44 -5.77
CA LEU A 9 8.30 12.29 -4.61
C LEU A 9 6.83 12.33 -5.03
N ILE A 10 6.49 13.18 -6.02
CA ILE A 10 5.15 13.20 -6.62
C ILE A 10 4.84 11.85 -7.29
N LEU A 11 5.78 11.33 -8.09
CA LEU A 11 5.65 10.00 -8.71
C LEU A 11 5.49 8.89 -7.65
N CYS A 12 6.32 8.91 -6.61
CA CYS A 12 6.22 7.96 -5.50
C CYS A 12 4.83 8.00 -4.85
N THR A 13 4.32 9.18 -4.55
CA THR A 13 3.01 9.36 -3.94
C THR A 13 1.88 8.89 -4.85
N GLY A 14 1.98 9.17 -6.16
CA GLY A 14 1.04 8.65 -7.16
C GLY A 14 1.03 7.13 -7.25
N MET A 15 2.21 6.49 -7.23
CA MET A 15 2.32 5.03 -7.24
C MET A 15 1.75 4.40 -5.95
N LEU A 16 1.97 5.03 -4.79
CA LEU A 16 1.37 4.60 -3.52
C LEU A 16 -0.16 4.75 -3.52
N ALA A 17 -0.70 5.82 -4.11
CA ALA A 17 -2.14 5.98 -4.25
C ALA A 17 -2.75 4.89 -5.15
N LEU A 18 -2.10 4.56 -6.27
CA LEU A 18 -2.51 3.44 -7.13
C LEU A 18 -2.41 2.10 -6.42
N PHE A 19 -1.36 1.88 -5.63
CA PHE A 19 -1.20 0.69 -4.81
C PHE A 19 -2.36 0.50 -3.83
N LEU A 20 -2.74 1.55 -3.09
CA LEU A 20 -3.89 1.50 -2.19
C LEU A 20 -5.21 1.26 -2.98
N GLY A 21 -5.36 1.88 -4.14
CA GLY A 21 -6.52 1.69 -5.03
C GLY A 21 -6.67 0.25 -5.52
N PHE A 22 -5.60 -0.35 -6.05
CA PHE A 22 -5.63 -1.74 -6.54
C PHE A 22 -5.82 -2.75 -5.41
N THR A 23 -5.19 -2.53 -4.26
CA THR A 23 -5.32 -3.44 -3.12
C THR A 23 -6.73 -3.39 -2.51
N LYS A 24 -7.38 -2.22 -2.48
CA LYS A 24 -8.80 -2.12 -2.15
C LYS A 24 -9.68 -2.91 -3.11
N ARG A 25 -9.48 -2.75 -4.43
CA ARG A 25 -10.27 -3.51 -5.44
C ARG A 25 -10.04 -5.01 -5.32
N ARG A 26 -8.81 -5.44 -5.01
CA ARG A 26 -8.49 -6.85 -4.76
C ARG A 26 -9.23 -7.40 -3.55
N GLN A 27 -9.33 -6.64 -2.47
CA GLN A 27 -10.05 -7.07 -1.27
C GLN A 27 -11.56 -7.15 -1.50
N GLU A 28 -12.14 -6.21 -2.26
CA GLU A 28 -13.52 -6.31 -2.72
C GLU A 28 -13.74 -7.61 -3.53
N ALA A 29 -12.82 -7.95 -4.44
CA ALA A 29 -12.88 -9.18 -5.23
C ALA A 29 -12.75 -10.48 -4.42
N MET A 30 -11.91 -10.48 -3.39
CA MET A 30 -11.78 -11.62 -2.48
C MET A 30 -13.01 -11.79 -1.59
N ALA A 31 -13.59 -10.69 -1.09
CA ALA A 31 -14.79 -10.74 -0.26
C ALA A 31 -15.97 -11.38 -1.00
N GLU A 32 -16.14 -11.08 -2.29
CA GLU A 32 -17.17 -11.69 -3.13
C GLU A 32 -16.96 -13.20 -3.33
N GLN A 33 -15.72 -13.66 -3.52
CA GLN A 33 -15.41 -15.10 -3.66
C GLN A 33 -15.58 -15.89 -2.37
N SER A 34 -15.40 -15.22 -1.22
CA SER A 34 -15.55 -15.82 0.11
C SER A 34 -17.01 -15.99 0.55
N MET A 35 -17.98 -15.37 -0.15
CA MET A 35 -19.40 -15.63 0.07
C MET A 35 -19.77 -16.96 -0.61
N PRO A 36 -20.07 -18.04 0.12
CA PRO A 36 -20.55 -19.26 -0.49
C PRO A 36 -21.88 -18.99 -1.20
N ALA A 37 -22.07 -19.61 -2.37
CA ALA A 37 -23.32 -19.72 -3.11
C ALA A 37 -24.36 -20.57 -2.34
N ALA A 38 -24.61 -20.22 -1.08
CA ALA A 38 -25.47 -20.92 -0.15
C ALA A 38 -26.55 -19.97 0.38
N SER A 39 -27.44 -19.54 -0.51
CA SER A 39 -28.85 -19.36 -0.16
C SER A 39 -29.70 -19.25 -1.41
N SER A 40 -30.22 -20.39 -1.86
CA SER A 40 -31.46 -20.55 -2.61
C SER A 40 -32.69 -20.13 -1.78
N SER A 41 -32.60 -19.06 -0.96
CA SER A 41 -33.68 -18.62 -0.08
C SER A 41 -33.70 -17.10 0.05
N GLY A 42 -34.40 -16.44 -0.89
CA GLY A 42 -35.02 -15.12 -0.73
C GLY A 42 -34.10 -13.90 -0.52
N PRO A 43 -34.46 -12.71 -1.05
CA PRO A 43 -33.70 -11.50 -0.79
C PRO A 43 -33.94 -11.03 0.66
N ALA A 44 -32.91 -11.11 1.51
CA ALA A 44 -32.88 -10.41 2.78
C ALA A 44 -32.59 -8.91 2.54
N PRO A 45 -33.38 -7.97 3.08
CA PRO A 45 -33.18 -6.54 2.88
C PRO A 45 -31.96 -6.09 3.71
N GLY A 46 -30.82 -5.89 3.03
CA GLY A 46 -29.58 -5.42 3.68
C GLY A 46 -28.28 -6.03 3.13
N SER A 47 -28.36 -7.04 2.25
CA SER A 47 -27.16 -7.58 1.60
C SER A 47 -26.62 -6.59 0.55
N PRO A 48 -25.34 -6.18 0.59
CA PRO A 48 -24.76 -5.34 -0.44
C PRO A 48 -24.81 -6.11 -1.76
N LEU A 49 -25.76 -5.68 -2.59
CA LEU A 49 -26.00 -6.08 -3.97
C LEU A 49 -24.72 -6.53 -4.66
N THR A 50 -24.73 -7.77 -5.14
CA THR A 50 -23.85 -8.35 -6.14
C THR A 50 -23.44 -7.26 -7.14
N ARG A 51 -22.20 -6.78 -7.07
CA ARG A 51 -21.74 -5.65 -7.89
C ARG A 51 -21.18 -6.25 -9.19
N PRO A 52 -21.88 -6.17 -10.34
CA PRO A 52 -21.55 -6.96 -11.54
C PRO A 52 -20.21 -6.60 -12.19
N VAL A 53 -19.56 -5.52 -11.75
CA VAL A 53 -18.30 -4.99 -12.32
C VAL A 53 -17.07 -5.82 -11.97
N LEU A 54 -17.13 -6.68 -10.94
CA LEU A 54 -15.98 -7.51 -10.55
C LEU A 54 -15.85 -8.82 -11.34
N GLU A 55 -16.84 -9.15 -12.18
CA GLU A 55 -16.84 -10.36 -13.02
C GLU A 55 -15.67 -10.41 -14.03
N HIS A 56 -15.01 -9.27 -14.30
CA HIS A 56 -13.98 -9.14 -15.34
C HIS A 56 -12.54 -9.03 -14.79
N TYR A 57 -12.35 -8.99 -13.47
CA TYR A 57 -11.01 -8.88 -12.87
C TYR A 57 -10.64 -10.17 -12.14
N SER A 58 -9.67 -10.91 -12.69
CA SER A 58 -9.10 -12.06 -11.99
C SER A 58 -8.14 -11.58 -10.88
N LEU A 59 -8.13 -12.28 -9.74
CA LEU A 59 -7.18 -11.99 -8.65
C LEU A 59 -5.72 -11.95 -9.12
N PRO A 60 -5.23 -12.90 -9.96
CA PRO A 60 -3.85 -12.86 -10.43
C PRO A 60 -3.50 -11.61 -11.25
N PHE A 61 -4.47 -11.05 -11.99
CA PHE A 61 -4.24 -9.82 -12.76
C PHE A 61 -4.08 -8.62 -11.82
N LEU A 62 -4.95 -8.49 -10.80
CA LEU A 62 -4.82 -7.44 -9.79
C LEU A 62 -3.51 -7.56 -9.02
N ASP A 63 -3.09 -8.78 -8.69
CA ASP A 63 -1.82 -9.05 -8.01
C ASP A 63 -0.62 -8.58 -8.85
N GLN A 64 -0.66 -8.80 -10.17
CA GLN A 64 0.36 -8.30 -11.09
C GLN A 64 0.38 -6.76 -11.16
N MET A 65 -0.78 -6.11 -11.18
CA MET A 65 -0.85 -4.64 -11.13
C MET A 65 -0.27 -4.09 -9.83
N VAL A 66 -0.62 -4.69 -8.69
CA VAL A 66 -0.07 -4.34 -7.37
C VAL A 66 1.44 -4.49 -7.36
N ALA A 67 1.99 -5.59 -7.89
CA ALA A 67 3.43 -5.81 -7.97
C ALA A 67 4.13 -4.72 -8.81
N MET A 68 3.58 -4.35 -9.97
CA MET A 68 4.14 -3.31 -10.84
C MET A 68 4.18 -1.94 -10.16
N VAL A 69 3.07 -1.49 -9.54
CA VAL A 69 3.06 -0.19 -8.85
C VAL A 69 3.91 -0.17 -7.59
N THR A 70 4.04 -1.32 -6.91
CA THR A 70 4.92 -1.46 -5.75
C THR A 70 6.38 -1.27 -6.14
N ALA A 71 6.83 -1.96 -7.20
CA ALA A 71 8.18 -1.81 -7.72
C ALA A 71 8.46 -0.37 -8.17
N ALA A 72 7.50 0.25 -8.87
CA ALA A 72 7.61 1.65 -9.28
C ALA A 72 7.72 2.60 -8.07
N ALA A 73 6.91 2.42 -7.02
CA ALA A 73 6.98 3.21 -5.80
C ALA A 73 8.34 3.10 -5.10
N ILE A 74 8.88 1.87 -4.97
CA ILE A 74 10.19 1.64 -4.35
C ILE A 74 11.30 2.34 -5.14
N ILE A 75 11.29 2.21 -6.47
CA ILE A 75 12.31 2.82 -7.34
C ILE A 75 12.21 4.35 -7.28
N SER A 76 11.01 4.92 -7.39
CA SER A 76 10.80 6.36 -7.27
C SER A 76 11.27 6.90 -5.91
N TYR A 77 10.97 6.17 -4.83
CA TYR A 77 11.44 6.52 -3.49
C TYR A 77 12.96 6.49 -3.37
N ALA A 78 13.61 5.44 -3.91
CA ALA A 78 15.06 5.31 -3.87
C ALA A 78 15.75 6.45 -4.63
N ILE A 79 15.24 6.81 -5.82
CA ILE A 79 15.78 7.93 -6.61
C ILE A 79 15.60 9.25 -5.86
N TYR A 80 14.44 9.47 -5.24
CA TYR A 80 14.21 10.63 -4.37
C TYR A 80 15.20 10.66 -3.18
N ALA A 81 15.36 9.54 -2.48
CA ALA A 81 16.21 9.45 -1.30
C ALA A 81 17.70 9.67 -1.63
N VAL A 82 18.16 9.26 -2.81
CA VAL A 82 19.53 9.52 -3.29
C VAL A 82 19.72 11.00 -3.68
N ASN A 83 18.73 11.60 -4.34
CA ASN A 83 18.77 12.98 -4.81
C ASN A 83 18.09 13.96 -3.84
N SER A 84 18.03 13.62 -2.55
CA SER A 84 17.29 14.43 -1.59
C SER A 84 17.92 15.82 -1.45
N PRO A 85 17.15 16.91 -1.65
CA PRO A 85 17.68 18.26 -1.57
C PRO A 85 18.04 18.69 -0.14
N LEU A 86 17.59 17.96 0.88
CA LEU A 86 17.83 18.31 2.28
C LEU A 86 19.13 17.70 2.83
N ILE A 87 19.39 16.42 2.56
CA ILE A 87 20.44 15.64 3.26
C ILE A 87 21.24 14.73 2.31
N GLY A 88 20.96 14.80 1.00
CA GLY A 88 21.57 13.94 -0.01
C GLY A 88 21.31 12.45 0.22
N SER A 89 22.29 11.61 -0.13
CA SER A 89 22.19 10.14 -0.10
C SER A 89 21.94 9.53 1.28
N ARG A 90 22.09 10.29 2.37
CA ARG A 90 21.82 9.83 3.73
C ARG A 90 20.35 9.53 3.96
N MET A 91 19.44 10.18 3.23
CA MET A 91 18.01 9.84 3.29
C MET A 91 17.73 8.38 2.95
N LEU A 92 18.61 7.69 2.23
CA LEU A 92 18.48 6.27 1.92
C LEU A 92 18.39 5.38 3.17
N ALA A 93 18.85 5.82 4.34
CA ALA A 93 18.70 5.06 5.58
C ALA A 93 17.25 4.89 6.04
N THR A 94 16.30 5.67 5.49
CA THR A 94 14.86 5.47 5.72
C THR A 94 14.27 4.37 4.83
N ALA A 95 14.96 3.94 3.77
CA ALA A 95 14.49 2.95 2.81
C ALA A 95 14.24 1.55 3.42
N PRO A 96 15.08 1.02 4.34
CA PRO A 96 14.79 -0.27 4.99
C PRO A 96 13.43 -0.27 5.71
N SER A 97 13.03 0.84 6.33
CA SER A 97 11.73 0.97 7.00
C SER A 97 10.57 0.94 6.01
N VAL A 98 10.71 1.63 4.88
CA VAL A 98 9.70 1.65 3.80
C VAL A 98 9.55 0.26 3.18
N LEU A 99 10.67 -0.39 2.86
CA LEU A 99 10.69 -1.74 2.31
C LEU A 99 10.03 -2.74 3.26
N TYR A 100 10.33 -2.66 4.56
CA TYR A 100 9.67 -3.49 5.56
C TYR A 100 8.14 -3.30 5.55
N GLY A 101 7.65 -2.06 5.53
CA GLY A 101 6.22 -1.77 5.46
C GLY A 101 5.54 -2.37 4.23
N ILE A 102 6.17 -2.21 3.05
CA ILE A 102 5.67 -2.79 1.80
C ILE A 102 5.63 -4.32 1.88
N PHE A 103 6.73 -4.97 2.28
CA PHE A 103 6.78 -6.43 2.37
C PHE A 103 5.81 -6.97 3.42
N ARG A 104 5.66 -6.28 4.56
CA ARG A 104 4.69 -6.63 5.60
C ARG A 104 3.26 -6.58 5.05
N TYR A 105 2.93 -5.54 4.28
CA TYR A 105 1.63 -5.43 3.65
C TYR A 105 1.35 -6.57 2.66
N LEU A 106 2.32 -6.84 1.76
CA LEU A 106 2.19 -7.92 0.78
C LEU A 106 2.08 -9.29 1.48
N TYR A 107 2.82 -9.50 2.56
CA TYR A 107 2.72 -10.70 3.39
C TYR A 107 1.31 -10.89 3.97
N LEU A 108 0.71 -9.84 4.55
CA LEU A 108 -0.64 -9.89 5.11
C LEU A 108 -1.70 -10.22 4.04
N ILE A 109 -1.53 -9.67 2.83
CA ILE A 109 -2.50 -9.84 1.74
C ILE A 109 -2.37 -11.18 1.01
N TYR A 110 -1.14 -11.67 0.79
CA TYR A 110 -0.90 -12.88 -0.01
C TYR A 110 -0.81 -14.14 0.83
N ASP A 111 -0.04 -14.11 1.92
CA ASP A 111 0.21 -15.30 2.74
C ASP A 111 -0.88 -15.47 3.80
N ARG A 112 -1.19 -14.38 4.52
CA ARG A 112 -2.20 -14.43 5.58
C ARG A 112 -3.65 -14.37 5.06
N GLN A 113 -3.82 -14.10 3.76
CA GLN A 113 -5.11 -13.87 3.09
C GLN A 113 -6.05 -12.96 3.90
N ASP A 114 -5.49 -11.92 4.51
CA ASP A 114 -6.23 -11.03 5.40
C ASP A 114 -7.31 -10.26 4.60
N THR A 115 -8.57 -10.51 4.94
CA THR A 115 -9.75 -9.95 4.25
C THR A 115 -10.20 -8.62 4.87
N ARG A 116 -9.53 -8.14 5.92
CA ARG A 116 -9.78 -6.80 6.50
C ARG A 116 -9.54 -5.72 5.46
N SER A 117 -10.25 -4.60 5.55
CA SER A 117 -10.06 -3.47 4.63
C SER A 117 -8.61 -2.96 4.61
N THR A 118 -8.14 -2.43 3.48
CA THR A 118 -6.80 -1.85 3.32
C THR A 118 -6.49 -0.82 4.40
N ALA A 119 -7.48 0.01 4.76
CA ALA A 119 -7.34 0.98 5.84
C ALA A 119 -7.14 0.29 7.20
N ALA A 120 -7.94 -0.74 7.51
CA ALA A 120 -7.82 -1.50 8.75
C ALA A 120 -6.47 -2.21 8.86
N ILE A 121 -5.96 -2.81 7.78
CA ILE A 121 -4.61 -3.40 7.78
C ILE A 121 -3.56 -2.34 8.13
N LEU A 122 -3.69 -1.13 7.57
CA LEU A 122 -2.75 -0.05 7.80
C LEU A 122 -2.79 0.50 9.23
N THR A 123 -3.97 0.54 9.85
CA THR A 123 -4.18 1.16 11.17
C THR A 123 -4.17 0.18 12.33
N GLU A 124 -4.43 -1.11 12.09
CA GLU A 124 -4.58 -2.11 13.15
C GLU A 124 -3.43 -3.12 13.19
N ASP A 125 -2.70 -3.36 12.09
CA ASP A 125 -1.58 -4.30 12.11
C ASP A 125 -0.39 -3.70 12.89
N PRO A 126 0.06 -4.33 13.99
CA PRO A 126 1.17 -3.81 14.78
C PRO A 126 2.48 -3.68 13.99
N GLY A 127 2.71 -4.58 13.01
CA GLY A 127 3.88 -4.53 12.14
C GLY A 127 3.85 -3.33 11.20
N MET A 128 2.67 -3.01 10.66
CA MET A 128 2.50 -1.82 9.81
C MET A 128 2.66 -0.51 10.59
N ILE A 129 2.06 -0.43 11.77
CA ILE A 129 2.21 0.73 12.66
C ILE A 129 3.68 0.90 13.04
N PHE A 130 4.36 -0.20 13.38
CA PHE A 130 5.79 -0.18 13.66
C PHE A 130 6.59 0.37 12.47
N ALA A 131 6.33 -0.10 11.25
CA ALA A 131 6.99 0.38 10.03
C ALA A 131 6.81 1.90 9.81
N GLY A 132 5.60 2.41 10.08
CA GLY A 132 5.31 3.85 10.01
C GLY A 132 6.05 4.65 11.06
N ILE A 133 6.04 4.20 12.32
CA ILE A 133 6.75 4.86 13.42
C ILE A 133 8.26 4.86 13.18
N THR A 134 8.84 3.74 12.76
CA THR A 134 10.28 3.66 12.47
C THR A 134 10.66 4.55 11.29
N TRP A 135 9.79 4.68 10.29
CA TRP A 135 10.04 5.58 9.15
C TRP A 135 10.00 7.05 9.59
N ILE A 136 8.96 7.47 10.33
CA ILE A 136 8.87 8.84 10.87
C ILE A 136 10.08 9.13 11.77
N GLY A 137 10.42 8.21 12.67
CA GLY A 137 11.58 8.33 13.55
C GLY A 137 12.89 8.46 12.78
N ALA A 138 13.11 7.63 11.75
CA ALA A 138 14.29 7.70 10.91
C ALA A 138 14.35 9.00 10.08
N ALA A 139 13.22 9.46 9.55
CA ALA A 139 13.13 10.72 8.81
C ALA A 139 13.43 11.93 9.70
N LEU A 140 12.83 11.98 10.89
CA LEU A 140 13.10 13.04 11.87
C LEU A 140 14.55 13.00 12.35
N LEU A 141 15.07 11.81 12.69
CA LEU A 141 16.47 11.66 13.10
C LEU A 141 17.40 12.18 12.01
N MET A 142 17.16 11.81 10.76
CA MET A 142 17.99 12.29 9.66
C MET A 142 17.93 13.81 9.50
N LEU A 143 16.74 14.40 9.54
CA LEU A 143 16.58 15.85 9.41
C LEU A 143 17.23 16.61 10.57
N TYR A 144 16.97 16.23 11.82
CA TYR A 144 17.46 16.96 12.99
C TYR A 144 18.91 16.65 13.38
N ALA A 145 19.44 15.46 13.03
CA ALA A 145 20.83 15.13 13.32
C ALA A 145 21.83 15.73 12.31
N PHE A 146 21.34 16.20 11.16
CA PHE A 146 22.17 16.71 10.07
C PHE A 146 21.77 18.11 9.55
N ASP A 147 20.86 18.79 10.26
CA ASP A 147 20.65 20.25 10.18
C ASP A 147 21.81 21.02 10.83
#